data_AF-A0AAP2DUB0-F1
#
_entry.id   AF-A0AAP2DUB0-F1
#
_cell.length_a   1.000
_cell.length_b   1.000
_cell.length_c   1.000
_cell.angle_alpha   90.00
_cell.angle_beta   90.00
_cell.angle_gamma   90.00
#
_symmetry.space_group_name_H-M   'P 1'
#
loop_
_entity.id
_entity.type
_entity.pdbx_description
1 polymer ?
#
loop_
_entity_poly.entity_id
_entity_poly.type
_entity_poly.pdbx_seq_one_letter_code
_entity_poly.pdbx_strand_id
1 'polypeptide(L)'
;MDEYQLFSLLPQSIGVIANLLIVGATVYAIATRPSVATGLMLFGAFARLVCGVFFSFGIYFFDNDYERYTKVVMPFQILVYLGIVAFIVGFFVFAYKLFSTPAEV
;
A
#
# COMPACT_ATOMS: atom_id res chain seq x y z
N MET A 1 5.83 4.95 29.82
CA MET A 1 6.00 4.97 28.35
C MET A 1 6.55 6.35 28.05
N ASP A 2 7.83 6.44 27.75
CA ASP A 2 8.51 7.73 27.61
C ASP A 2 7.94 8.47 26.39
N GLU A 3 7.77 9.79 26.46
CA GLU A 3 7.12 10.60 25.41
C GLU A 3 7.68 10.32 24.00
N TYR A 4 8.97 9.99 23.90
CA TYR A 4 9.64 9.58 22.67
C TYR A 4 9.04 8.34 22.00
N GLN A 5 8.52 7.37 22.75
CA GLN A 5 7.84 6.20 22.16
C GLN A 5 6.45 6.56 21.63
N LEU A 6 5.75 7.51 22.26
CA LEU A 6 4.45 7.97 21.79
C LEU A 6 4.60 8.73 20.45
N PHE A 7 5.62 9.57 20.33
CA PHE A 7 5.92 10.34 19.11
C PHE A 7 6.45 9.48 17.96
N SER A 8 7.12 8.36 18.22
CA SER A 8 7.59 7.45 17.16
C SER A 8 6.50 6.49 16.65
N LEU A 9 5.52 6.15 17.49
CA LEU A 9 4.38 5.30 17.12
C LEU A 9 3.32 6.05 16.30
N LEU A 10 3.17 7.37 16.51
CA LEU A 10 2.13 8.16 15.84
C LEU A 10 2.25 8.12 14.29
N PRO A 11 3.42 8.37 13.67
CA PRO A 11 3.58 8.34 12.21
C PRO A 11 3.40 6.94 11.62
N GLN A 12 3.88 5.90 12.31
CA GLN A 12 3.67 4.51 11.90
C GLN A 12 2.18 4.15 11.91
N SER A 13 1.46 4.53 12.96
CA SER A 13 0.04 4.27 13.11
C SER A 13 -0.78 4.96 12.02
N ILE A 14 -0.48 6.23 11.74
CA ILE A 14 -1.11 6.99 10.64
C ILE A 14 -0.83 6.32 9.29
N GLY A 15 0.40 5.85 9.06
CA GLY A 15 0.79 5.13 7.85
C GLY A 15 0.01 3.83 7.66
N VAL A 16 -0.21 3.05 8.73
CA VAL A 16 -1.03 1.82 8.69
C VAL A 16 -2.49 2.14 8.39
N ILE A 17 -3.07 3.13 9.07
CA ILE A 17 -4.47 3.56 8.84
C ILE A 17 -4.66 4.01 7.39
N ALA A 18 -3.75 4.83 6.85
CA ALA A 18 -3.81 5.28 5.47
C ALA A 18 -3.76 4.11 4.47
N ASN A 19 -2.88 3.13 4.69
CA ASN A 19 -2.82 1.94 3.83
C ASN A 19 -4.09 1.10 3.93
N LEU A 20 -4.69 0.95 5.12
CA LEU A 20 -5.97 0.25 5.29
C LEU A 20 -7.12 0.97 4.57
N LEU A 21 -7.17 2.30 4.62
CA LEU A 21 -8.14 3.10 3.87
C LEU A 21 -7.98 2.93 2.36
N ILE A 22 -6.75 2.92 1.85
CA ILE A 22 -6.47 2.69 0.42
C ILE A 22 -6.94 1.30 0.00
N VAL A 23 -6.63 0.26 0.78
CA VAL A 23 -7.10 -1.11 0.51
C VAL A 23 -8.63 -1.16 0.54
N GLY A 24 -9.27 -0.59 1.56
CA GLY A 24 -10.73 -0.55 1.68
C GLY A 24 -11.41 0.16 0.50
N ALA A 25 -10.91 1.34 0.11
CA ALA A 25 -11.42 2.08 -1.04
C ALA A 25 -11.25 1.30 -2.35
N THR A 26 -10.15 0.57 -2.49
CA THR A 26 -9.87 -0.24 -3.69
C THR A 26 -10.79 -1.47 -3.75
N VAL A 27 -11.02 -2.15 -2.62
CA VAL A 27 -11.98 -3.26 -2.53
C VAL A 27 -13.40 -2.78 -2.84
N TYR A 28 -13.80 -1.62 -2.33
CA TYR A 28 -15.09 -1.02 -2.66
C TYR A 28 -15.20 -0.68 -4.16
N ALA A 29 -14.15 -0.13 -4.77
CA ALA A 29 -14.10 0.13 -6.21
C ALA A 29 -14.24 -1.15 -7.05
N ILE A 30 -13.63 -2.26 -6.61
CA ILE A 30 -13.82 -3.58 -7.25
C ILE A 30 -15.26 -4.07 -7.11
N ALA A 31 -15.83 -3.97 -5.92
CA ALA A 31 -17.19 -4.44 -5.65
C ALA A 31 -18.24 -3.69 -6.48
N THR A 32 -18.02 -2.40 -6.73
CA THR A 32 -18.94 -1.56 -7.51
C THR A 32 -18.71 -1.68 -9.01
N ARG A 33 -17.45 -1.75 -9.47
CA ARG A 33 -17.10 -1.77 -10.90
C ARG A 33 -15.86 -2.64 -11.16
N PRO A 34 -16.01 -3.98 -11.21
CA PRO A 34 -14.87 -4.86 -11.42
C PRO A 34 -14.24 -4.64 -12.80
N SER A 35 -12.95 -4.38 -12.82
CA SER A 35 -12.17 -4.20 -14.05
C SER A 35 -10.70 -4.56 -13.85
N VAL A 36 -9.97 -4.71 -14.96
CA VAL A 36 -8.50 -4.90 -14.93
C VAL A 36 -7.80 -3.74 -14.18
N ALA A 37 -8.34 -2.52 -14.30
CA ALA A 37 -7.80 -1.33 -13.63
C ALA A 37 -7.94 -1.43 -12.10
N THR A 38 -9.11 -1.84 -11.61
CA THR A 38 -9.34 -2.03 -10.17
C THR A 38 -8.54 -3.22 -9.61
N GLY A 39 -8.27 -4.25 -10.44
CA GLY A 39 -7.36 -5.35 -10.09
C GLY A 39 -5.90 -4.90 -9.93
N LEU A 40 -5.40 -4.06 -10.85
CA LEU A 40 -4.07 -3.44 -10.75
C LEU A 40 -3.94 -2.55 -9.51
N MET A 41 -4.98 -1.77 -9.20
CA MET A 41 -5.04 -0.99 -7.95
C MET A 41 -4.99 -1.90 -6.72
N LEU A 42 -5.76 -3.00 -6.70
CA LEU A 42 -5.77 -3.88 -5.53
C LEU A 42 -4.41 -4.52 -5.29
N PHE A 43 -3.79 -5.03 -6.36
CA PHE A 43 -2.44 -5.58 -6.29
C PHE A 43 -1.44 -4.58 -5.71
N GLY A 44 -1.45 -3.35 -6.21
CA GLY A 44 -0.56 -2.30 -5.73
C GLY A 44 -0.80 -1.89 -4.28
N ALA A 45 -2.07 -1.77 -3.87
CA ALA A 45 -2.46 -1.47 -2.49
C ALA A 45 -2.02 -2.59 -1.53
N PHE A 46 -2.19 -3.84 -1.92
CA PHE A 46 -1.85 -5.00 -1.11
C PHE A 46 -0.33 -5.18 -0.99
N ALA A 47 0.42 -5.03 -2.09
CA ALA A 47 1.88 -5.07 -2.09
C ALA A 47 2.47 -4.02 -1.12
N ARG A 48 1.90 -2.81 -1.10
CA ARG A 48 2.31 -1.74 -0.18
C ARG A 48 1.97 -2.06 1.27
N LEU A 49 0.76 -2.58 1.54
CA LEU A 49 0.34 -2.98 2.88
C LEU A 49 1.24 -4.08 3.47
N VAL A 50 1.45 -5.17 2.72
CA VAL A 50 2.27 -6.31 3.15
C VAL A 50 3.69 -5.87 3.48
N CYS A 51 4.29 -5.06 2.62
CA CYS A 51 5.63 -4.56 2.89
C CYS A 51 5.63 -3.58 4.07
N GLY A 52 4.67 -2.67 4.19
CA GLY A 52 4.58 -1.76 5.34
C GLY A 52 4.51 -2.48 6.69
N VAL A 53 3.78 -3.60 6.74
CA VAL A 53 3.77 -4.52 7.89
C VAL A 53 5.15 -5.15 8.09
N PHE A 54 5.75 -5.70 7.04
CA PHE A 54 7.07 -6.32 7.11
C PHE A 54 8.18 -5.34 7.53
N PHE A 55 8.12 -4.09 7.10
CA PHE A 55 9.03 -3.03 7.54
C PHE A 55 8.87 -2.73 9.02
N SER A 56 7.62 -2.59 9.49
CA SER A 56 7.31 -2.19 10.87
C SER A 56 7.67 -3.29 11.88
N PHE A 57 7.46 -4.56 11.52
CA PHE A 57 7.71 -5.68 12.43
C PHE A 57 9.05 -6.39 12.19
N GLY A 58 9.62 -6.29 10.98
CA GLY A 58 10.82 -7.04 10.61
C GLY A 58 12.02 -6.69 11.48
N ILE A 59 12.20 -5.43 11.88
CA ILE A 59 13.36 -5.03 12.70
C ILE A 59 13.38 -5.72 14.06
N TYR A 60 12.20 -6.03 14.63
CA TYR A 60 12.08 -6.78 15.88
C TYR A 60 12.50 -8.24 15.73
N PHE A 61 12.34 -8.84 14.55
CA PHE A 61 12.73 -10.24 14.29
C PHE A 61 14.21 -10.43 13.97
N PHE A 62 14.93 -9.35 13.65
CA PHE A 62 16.35 -9.39 13.31
C PHE A 62 17.27 -8.91 14.45
N ASP A 63 16.78 -8.87 15.71
CA ASP A 63 17.56 -8.42 16.88
C ASP A 63 18.25 -7.06 16.70
N ASN A 64 17.66 -6.15 15.91
CA ASN A 64 18.25 -4.86 15.52
C ASN A 64 19.53 -4.95 14.65
N ASP A 65 19.80 -6.10 14.01
CA ASP A 65 20.83 -6.22 12.96
C ASP A 65 20.34 -5.52 11.67
N TYR A 66 20.58 -4.21 11.61
CA TYR A 66 20.20 -3.35 10.49
C TYR A 66 20.79 -3.80 9.16
N GLU A 67 22.01 -4.33 9.15
CA GLU A 67 22.68 -4.70 7.90
C GLU A 67 22.02 -5.93 7.28
N ARG A 68 21.74 -6.94 8.11
CA ARG A 68 21.03 -8.16 7.68
C ARG A 68 19.58 -7.86 7.32
N TYR A 69 18.90 -7.04 8.11
CA TYR A 69 17.55 -6.56 7.82
C TYR A 69 17.48 -5.87 6.46
N THR A 70 18.38 -4.92 6.18
CA THR A 70 18.37 -4.15 4.92
C THR A 70 18.56 -5.03 3.70
N LYS A 71 19.46 -6.04 3.76
CA LYS A 71 19.67 -6.99 2.65
C LYS A 71 18.42 -7.84 2.37
N VAL A 72 17.71 -8.26 3.40
CA VAL A 72 16.47 -9.05 3.26
C VAL A 72 15.32 -8.19 2.74
N VAL A 73 15.27 -6.92 3.14
CA VAL A 73 14.15 -6.01 2.88
C VAL A 73 14.26 -5.30 1.52
N MET A 74 15.47 -5.11 0.99
CA MET A 74 15.70 -4.43 -0.29
C MET A 74 14.91 -5.02 -1.48
N PRO A 75 14.80 -6.35 -1.67
CA PRO A 75 13.96 -6.93 -2.71
C PRO A 75 12.46 -6.62 -2.53
N PHE A 76 11.97 -6.63 -1.29
CA PHE A 76 10.58 -6.27 -1.00
C PHE A 76 10.31 -4.80 -1.32
N GLN A 77 11.27 -3.92 -1.07
CA GLN A 77 11.14 -2.50 -1.41
C GLN A 77 11.00 -2.27 -2.92
N ILE A 78 11.72 -3.05 -3.74
CA ILE A 78 11.54 -3.03 -5.21
C ILE A 78 10.12 -3.46 -5.57
N LEU A 79 9.61 -4.53 -4.95
CA LEU A 79 8.24 -4.99 -5.15
C LEU A 79 7.20 -3.94 -4.74
N VAL A 80 7.46 -3.16 -3.68
CA VAL A 80 6.61 -2.01 -3.29
C VAL A 80 6.58 -0.97 -4.38
N TYR A 81 7.73 -0.57 -4.93
CA TYR A 81 7.76 0.43 -5.99
C TYR A 81 7.02 -0.04 -7.23
N LEU A 82 7.19 -1.30 -7.64
CA LEU A 82 6.42 -1.90 -8.72
C LEU A 82 4.91 -1.91 -8.41
N GLY A 83 4.54 -2.24 -7.17
CA GLY A 83 3.16 -2.18 -6.69
C GLY A 83 2.58 -0.76 -6.73
N ILE A 84 3.34 0.26 -6.33
CA ILE A 84 2.93 1.67 -6.40
C ILE A 84 2.72 2.09 -7.85
N VAL A 85 3.61 1.72 -8.76
CA VAL A 85 3.45 2.00 -10.19
C VAL A 85 2.19 1.33 -10.73
N ALA A 86 1.96 0.04 -10.41
CA ALA A 86 0.75 -0.67 -10.79
C ALA A 86 -0.53 -0.01 -10.23
N PHE A 87 -0.48 0.46 -8.97
CA PHE A 87 -1.57 1.20 -8.34
C PHE A 87 -1.89 2.48 -9.11
N ILE A 88 -0.87 3.29 -9.40
CA ILE A 88 -1.02 4.57 -10.09
C ILE A 88 -1.59 4.35 -11.49
N VAL A 89 -1.05 3.39 -12.25
CA VAL A 89 -1.54 3.05 -13.59
C VAL A 89 -3.00 2.58 -13.51
N GLY A 90 -3.33 1.69 -12.57
CA GLY A 90 -4.71 1.24 -12.36
C GLY A 90 -5.65 2.39 -12.00
N PHE A 91 -5.21 3.31 -11.15
CA PHE A 91 -5.99 4.49 -10.76
C PHE A 91 -6.27 5.41 -11.95
N PHE A 92 -5.27 5.70 -12.79
CA PHE A 92 -5.48 6.54 -13.98
C PHE A 92 -6.39 5.87 -15.01
N VAL A 93 -6.25 4.55 -15.24
CA VAL A 93 -7.15 3.83 -16.15
C VAL A 93 -8.59 3.80 -15.61
N PHE A 94 -8.74 3.62 -14.29
CA PHE A 94 -10.05 3.66 -13.64
C PHE A 94 -10.69 5.06 -13.74
N ALA A 95 -9.93 6.12 -13.43
CA ALA A 95 -10.38 7.49 -13.54
C ALA A 95 -10.75 7.85 -14.99
N TYR A 96 -9.91 7.49 -15.96
CA TYR A 96 -10.21 7.68 -17.38
C TYR A 96 -11.54 7.04 -17.75
N LYS A 97 -11.76 5.77 -17.39
CA LYS A 97 -13.05 5.10 -17.62
C LYS A 97 -14.22 5.79 -16.96
N LEU A 98 -14.02 6.37 -15.77
CA LEU A 98 -15.06 7.08 -15.04
C LEU A 98 -15.52 8.34 -15.77
N PHE A 99 -14.61 9.05 -16.44
CA PHE A 99 -14.89 10.30 -17.17
C PHE A 99 -15.18 10.10 -18.66
N SER A 100 -14.73 8.99 -19.25
CA SER A 100 -14.91 8.70 -20.68
C SER A 100 -16.17 7.89 -20.98
N THR A 101 -16.82 7.31 -19.97
CA THR A 101 -18.10 6.62 -20.18
C THR A 101 -19.20 7.69 -20.18
N PRO A 102 -19.89 7.94 -21.31
CA PRO A 102 -20.97 8.92 -21.34
C PRO A 102 -22.01 8.52 -20.29
N ALA A 103 -22.48 9.49 -19.50
CA ALA A 103 -23.59 9.28 -18.60
C ALA A 103 -24.80 8.89 -19.46
N GLU A 104 -25.16 7.61 -19.48
CA GLU A 104 -26.43 7.18 -20.02
C GLU A 104 -27.52 7.83 -19.16
N VAL A 105 -28.20 8.81 -19.77
CA VAL A 105 -29.39 9.49 -19.24
C VAL A 105 -30.60 8.58 -19.41
#